data_AF-S8E331-F1
#
_entry.id   AF-S8E331-F1
#
_cell.length_a   1.000
_cell.length_b   1.000
_cell.length_c   1.000
_cell.angle_alpha   90.00
_cell.angle_beta   90.00
_cell.angle_gamma   90.00
#
_symmetry.space_group_name_H-M   'P 1'
#
loop_
_entity.id
_entity.type
_entity.pdbx_description
1 polymer ?
#
loop_
_entity_poly.entity_id
_entity_poly.type
_entity_poly.pdbx_seq_one_letter_code
_entity_poly.pdbx_strand_id
1 'polypeptide(L)'
;MPGIDFPDSGDVDGHDGDFENLTDDEDDDGATAGSPEDEPLALPSDFSTSERRELGLDSLAVFERRIRVGHAYDLLDAVKQSINHQGAFLVDKRKHARGQKDNTRSQKQVSAAAARTRSLAQLYNYNRDRLIALSDGEPSDVLKSISLKDDLKSKNWRVPRQQGDSREECAWIWTVVPPWTSPAEADAWQLEVDRVQWFRARADMTRVKEEINKLHAEFKRACLGFESMAVSWDACTASSDLSDGAKAYAKKKADMYRKLGSQCAAAFAKARKDPGEKWDYSSVSTAHLPTKFTQGLE
;
A
#
# COMPACT_ATOMS: atom_id res chain seq x y z
N MET A 1 3.70 -6.12 -2.00
CA MET A 1 2.78 -5.27 -1.26
C MET A 1 1.43 -5.87 -1.49
N PRO A 2 0.59 -6.38 -0.57
CA PRO A 2 -0.81 -6.33 -0.95
C PRO A 2 -1.14 -4.83 -1.11
N GLY A 3 -1.12 -4.38 -2.37
CA GLY A 3 -1.59 -3.06 -2.75
C GLY A 3 -2.99 -2.92 -2.20
N ILE A 4 -3.30 -1.73 -1.69
CA ILE A 4 -4.68 -1.48 -1.34
C ILE A 4 -5.43 -1.37 -2.66
N ASP A 5 -6.13 -2.42 -3.06
CA ASP A 5 -7.07 -2.36 -4.15
C ASP A 5 -8.28 -1.55 -3.69
N PHE A 6 -8.49 -0.44 -4.37
CA PHE A 6 -9.63 0.43 -4.10
C PHE A 6 -10.82 -0.09 -4.90
N PRO A 7 -12.02 -0.12 -4.29
CA PRO A 7 -13.21 -0.55 -5.01
C PRO A 7 -13.43 0.30 -6.26
N ASP A 8 -13.83 -0.38 -7.33
CA ASP A 8 -14.33 0.29 -8.52
C ASP A 8 -15.62 1.03 -8.16
N SER A 9 -15.81 2.23 -8.71
CA SER A 9 -16.98 3.08 -8.42
C SER A 9 -18.24 2.65 -9.19
N GLY A 10 -18.28 1.40 -9.66
CA GLY A 10 -19.43 0.82 -10.33
C GLY A 10 -20.50 0.36 -9.33
N ASP A 11 -21.73 0.82 -9.60
CA ASP A 11 -23.00 0.32 -9.07
C ASP A 11 -23.35 0.67 -7.63
N VAL A 12 -23.88 1.89 -7.48
CA VAL A 12 -24.86 2.21 -6.43
C VAL A 12 -26.19 2.45 -7.12
N ASP A 13 -26.93 1.35 -7.35
CA ASP A 13 -28.27 1.38 -7.92
C ASP A 13 -29.24 1.88 -6.83
N GLY A 14 -29.57 3.17 -6.89
CA GLY A 14 -30.51 3.86 -6.01
C GLY A 14 -31.75 4.22 -6.79
N HIS A 15 -32.73 3.31 -6.78
CA HIS A 15 -34.07 3.55 -7.29
C HIS A 15 -34.82 4.48 -6.34
N ASP A 16 -34.92 5.77 -6.68
CA ASP A 16 -35.70 6.76 -5.95
C ASP A 16 -36.68 7.47 -6.91
N GLY A 17 -37.95 7.07 -6.78
CA GLY A 17 -39.13 7.95 -6.73
C GLY A 17 -39.41 8.87 -7.92
N ASP A 18 -40.41 8.46 -8.71
CA ASP A 18 -41.11 9.28 -9.70
C ASP A 18 -41.66 10.58 -9.08
N PHE A 19 -41.08 11.72 -9.43
CA PHE A 19 -41.66 13.04 -9.17
C PHE A 19 -42.16 13.60 -10.49
N GLU A 20 -43.49 13.61 -10.66
CA GLU A 20 -44.16 14.16 -11.85
C GLU A 20 -43.77 15.63 -12.04
N ASN A 21 -43.09 15.91 -13.15
CA ASN A 21 -42.72 17.25 -13.58
C ASN A 21 -43.90 17.85 -14.35
N LEU A 22 -44.73 18.63 -13.66
CA LEU A 22 -45.70 19.54 -14.27
C LEU A 22 -44.92 20.70 -14.91
N THR A 23 -44.59 20.58 -16.19
CA THR A 23 -44.14 21.73 -16.98
C THR A 23 -45.35 22.43 -17.56
N ASP A 24 -45.60 23.64 -17.05
CA ASP A 24 -46.51 24.63 -17.59
C ASP A 24 -45.94 25.15 -18.92
N ASP A 25 -46.79 25.20 -19.95
CA ASP A 25 -46.47 25.71 -21.28
C ASP A 25 -46.38 27.24 -21.24
N GLU A 26 -45.18 27.81 -21.41
CA GLU A 26 -45.03 29.18 -21.90
C GLU A 26 -43.92 29.25 -22.97
N ASP A 27 -44.33 29.70 -24.17
CA ASP A 27 -43.50 29.98 -25.32
C ASP A 27 -42.42 31.04 -24.99
N ASP A 28 -41.14 30.65 -25.00
CA ASP A 28 -40.00 31.59 -25.04
C ASP A 28 -39.10 31.28 -26.24
N ASP A 29 -39.32 32.03 -27.31
CA ASP A 29 -38.59 32.00 -28.58
C ASP A 29 -37.27 32.82 -28.45
N GLY A 30 -36.47 32.46 -27.44
CA GLY A 30 -35.16 33.03 -27.15
C GLY A 30 -34.08 31.97 -27.35
N ALA A 31 -33.18 32.18 -28.31
CA ALA A 31 -32.01 31.33 -28.50
C ALA A 31 -31.34 31.05 -27.15
N THR A 32 -31.28 29.77 -26.75
CA THR A 32 -30.63 29.31 -25.54
C THR A 32 -29.13 29.62 -25.64
N ALA A 33 -28.76 30.85 -25.30
CA ALA A 33 -27.38 31.21 -25.06
C ALA A 33 -26.92 30.31 -23.90
N GLY A 34 -26.04 29.35 -24.21
CA GLY A 34 -25.45 28.46 -23.23
C GLY A 34 -24.85 29.26 -22.07
N SER A 35 -24.67 28.60 -20.94
CA SER A 35 -24.08 29.25 -19.78
C SER A 35 -22.64 29.69 -20.12
N PRO A 36 -22.13 30.83 -19.61
CA PRO A 36 -20.79 31.34 -19.95
C PRO A 36 -19.67 30.32 -19.71
N GLU A 37 -19.88 29.37 -18.80
CA GLU A 37 -18.98 28.26 -18.49
C GLU A 37 -18.92 27.17 -19.59
N ASP A 38 -19.87 27.14 -20.52
CA ASP A 38 -19.89 26.23 -21.67
C ASP A 38 -19.17 26.80 -22.90
N GLU A 39 -18.80 28.09 -22.88
CA GLU A 39 -18.10 28.72 -23.99
C GLU A 39 -16.63 28.25 -24.04
N PRO A 40 -16.17 27.64 -25.15
CA PRO A 40 -14.81 27.14 -25.25
C PRO A 40 -13.81 28.31 -25.25
N LEU A 41 -12.93 28.32 -24.26
CA LEU A 41 -11.93 29.38 -24.05
C LEU A 41 -10.90 29.51 -25.20
N ALA A 42 -10.83 28.52 -26.11
CA ALA A 42 -9.96 28.46 -27.28
C ALA A 42 -8.50 28.83 -26.95
N LEU A 43 -7.87 28.02 -26.10
CA LEU A 43 -6.48 28.24 -25.69
C LEU A 43 -5.51 27.89 -26.83
N PRO A 44 -4.28 28.42 -26.85
CA PRO A 44 -3.29 28.04 -27.87
C PRO A 44 -3.09 26.51 -28.01
N SER A 45 -3.20 25.74 -26.93
CA SER A 45 -3.15 24.26 -26.96
C SER A 45 -4.36 23.56 -27.61
N ASP A 46 -5.41 24.30 -27.98
CA ASP A 46 -6.52 23.80 -28.78
C ASP A 46 -6.24 23.89 -30.29
N PHE A 47 -5.21 24.62 -30.72
CA PHE A 47 -4.86 24.83 -32.11
C PHE A 47 -3.60 24.06 -32.52
N SER A 48 -3.56 23.59 -33.76
CA SER A 48 -2.34 23.03 -34.35
C SER A 48 -1.24 24.09 -34.47
N THR A 49 0.01 23.64 -34.64
CA THR A 49 1.17 24.53 -34.78
C THR A 49 1.07 25.46 -35.99
N SER A 50 0.47 24.98 -37.08
CA SER A 50 0.18 25.79 -38.27
C SER A 50 -0.85 26.88 -38.00
N GLU A 51 -1.95 26.54 -37.33
CA GLU A 51 -3.02 27.48 -36.98
C GLU A 51 -2.54 28.50 -35.95
N ARG A 52 -1.74 28.09 -34.96
CA ARG A 52 -1.11 29.00 -33.99
C ARG A 52 -0.26 30.05 -34.70
N ARG A 53 0.50 29.67 -35.72
CA ARG A 53 1.32 30.60 -36.50
C ARG A 53 0.48 31.54 -37.34
N GLU A 54 -0.58 31.03 -37.97
CA GLU A 54 -1.51 31.84 -38.77
C GLU A 54 -2.25 32.89 -37.90
N LEU A 55 -2.67 32.49 -36.71
CA LEU A 55 -3.36 33.35 -35.74
C LEU A 55 -2.41 34.22 -34.88
N GLY A 56 -1.09 34.07 -35.03
CA GLY A 56 -0.09 34.83 -34.27
C GLY A 56 -0.02 34.46 -32.77
N LEU A 57 -0.42 33.24 -32.40
CA LEU A 57 -0.53 32.76 -31.02
C LEU A 57 0.78 32.16 -30.46
N ASP A 58 1.88 32.19 -31.21
CA ASP A 58 3.15 31.56 -30.83
C ASP A 58 3.68 32.06 -29.47
N SER A 59 3.63 33.38 -29.25
CA SER A 59 4.07 33.97 -27.98
C SER A 59 3.20 33.53 -26.80
N LEU A 60 1.89 33.43 -27.01
CA LEU A 60 0.93 33.00 -25.99
C LEU A 60 1.08 31.51 -25.67
N ALA A 61 1.37 30.68 -26.68
CA ALA A 61 1.66 29.26 -26.53
C ALA A 61 2.87 29.01 -25.61
N VAL A 62 3.90 29.86 -25.66
CA VAL A 62 5.06 29.78 -24.75
C VAL A 62 4.64 30.05 -23.30
N PHE A 63 3.80 31.05 -23.06
CA PHE A 63 3.29 31.34 -21.71
C PHE A 63 2.37 30.25 -21.19
N GLU A 64 1.45 29.76 -22.02
CA GLU A 64 0.57 28.65 -21.68
C GLU A 64 1.38 27.40 -21.31
N ARG A 65 2.41 27.06 -22.10
CA ARG A 65 3.30 25.92 -21.79
C ARG A 65 3.92 26.08 -20.40
N ARG A 66 4.44 27.26 -20.06
CA ARG A 66 5.04 27.51 -18.74
C ARG A 66 4.05 27.32 -17.59
N ILE A 67 2.83 27.84 -17.74
CA ILE A 67 1.75 27.69 -16.74
C ILE A 67 1.36 26.22 -16.61
N ARG A 68 1.20 25.51 -17.73
CA ARG A 68 0.84 24.09 -17.72
C ARG A 68 1.92 23.21 -17.09
N VAL A 69 3.20 23.49 -17.32
CA VAL A 69 4.30 22.78 -16.64
C VAL A 69 4.18 22.94 -15.12
N GLY A 70 3.99 24.17 -14.62
CA GLY A 70 3.75 24.41 -13.19
C GLY A 70 2.55 23.62 -12.67
N HIS A 71 1.41 23.77 -13.36
CA HIS A 71 0.17 23.10 -13.01
C HIS A 71 0.30 21.57 -13.03
N ALA A 72 1.10 20.98 -13.91
CA ALA A 72 1.33 19.54 -13.95
C ALA A 72 2.01 19.02 -12.68
N TYR A 73 3.01 19.73 -12.15
CA TYR A 73 3.65 19.36 -10.87
C TYR A 73 2.73 19.61 -9.67
N ASP A 74 1.94 20.69 -9.68
CA ASP A 74 0.94 20.95 -8.64
C ASP A 74 -0.13 19.84 -8.62
N LEU A 75 -0.60 19.41 -9.79
CA LEU A 75 -1.52 18.29 -9.92
C LEU A 75 -0.90 16.97 -9.47
N LEU A 76 0.38 16.72 -9.77
CA LEU A 76 1.09 15.55 -9.26
C LEU A 76 1.15 15.56 -7.73
N ASP A 77 1.44 16.69 -7.12
CA ASP A 77 1.45 16.80 -5.66
C ASP A 77 0.04 16.63 -5.07
N ALA A 78 -0.98 17.23 -5.69
CA ALA A 78 -2.38 17.02 -5.32
C ALA A 78 -2.79 15.54 -5.41
N VAL A 79 -2.36 14.82 -6.45
CA VAL A 79 -2.58 13.37 -6.58
C VAL A 79 -1.88 12.61 -5.45
N LYS A 80 -0.60 12.90 -5.16
CA LYS A 80 0.15 12.28 -4.05
C LYS A 80 -0.57 12.49 -2.71
N GLN A 81 -0.97 13.72 -2.41
CA GLN A 81 -1.70 14.07 -1.19
C GLN A 81 -3.06 13.37 -1.12
N SER A 82 -3.82 13.33 -2.22
CA SER A 82 -5.12 12.66 -2.29
C SER A 82 -4.99 11.15 -2.05
N ILE A 83 -3.98 10.49 -2.63
CA ILE A 83 -3.68 9.07 -2.39
C ILE A 83 -3.37 8.82 -0.91
N ASN A 84 -2.59 9.71 -0.27
CA ASN A 84 -2.29 9.61 1.17
C ASN A 84 -3.54 9.78 2.03
N HIS A 85 -4.41 10.74 1.70
CA HIS A 85 -5.65 10.99 2.43
C HIS A 85 -6.64 9.82 2.30
N GLN A 86 -6.77 9.26 1.09
CA GLN A 86 -7.55 8.05 0.82
C GLN A 86 -7.04 6.85 1.62
N GLY A 87 -5.71 6.66 1.68
CA GLY A 87 -5.08 5.64 2.52
C GLY A 87 -5.38 5.83 4.01
N ALA A 88 -5.37 7.07 4.50
CA ALA A 88 -5.73 7.39 5.88
C ALA A 88 -7.19 7.03 6.21
N PHE A 89 -8.14 7.36 5.34
CA PHE A 89 -9.55 6.99 5.53
C PHE A 89 -9.79 5.48 5.59
N LEU A 90 -9.05 4.70 4.79
CA LEU A 90 -9.16 3.25 4.87
C LEU A 90 -8.66 2.69 6.20
N VAL A 91 -7.57 3.25 6.71
CA VAL A 91 -7.05 2.88 8.04
C VAL A 91 -8.06 3.25 9.11
N ASP A 92 -8.62 4.46 9.02
CA ASP A 92 -9.62 4.96 9.97
C ASP A 92 -10.88 4.09 9.96
N LYS A 93 -11.43 3.79 8.78
CA LYS A 93 -12.55 2.85 8.59
C LYS A 93 -12.26 1.51 9.24
N ARG A 94 -11.10 0.90 8.94
CA ARG A 94 -10.74 -0.42 9.51
C ARG A 94 -10.68 -0.38 11.04
N LYS A 95 -10.13 0.70 11.58
CA LYS A 95 -9.95 0.86 13.03
C LYS A 95 -11.27 1.15 13.76
N HIS A 96 -12.11 2.02 13.22
CA HIS A 96 -13.23 2.62 13.95
C HIS A 96 -14.63 2.21 13.48
N ALA A 97 -14.83 1.84 12.22
CA ALA A 97 -16.17 1.52 11.73
C ALA A 97 -16.66 0.17 12.29
N ARG A 98 -17.80 0.18 12.99
CA ARG A 98 -18.46 -1.02 13.56
C ARG A 98 -19.95 -0.99 13.25
N GLY A 99 -20.54 -2.15 12.93
CA GLY A 99 -21.94 -2.23 12.52
C GLY A 99 -22.22 -1.59 11.15
N GLN A 100 -23.45 -1.70 10.68
CA GLN A 100 -23.81 -1.33 9.30
C GLN A 100 -23.71 0.19 9.04
N LYS A 101 -24.27 1.01 9.93
CA LYS A 101 -24.35 2.48 9.76
C LYS A 101 -22.97 3.13 9.62
N ASP A 102 -22.04 2.81 10.53
CA ASP A 102 -20.70 3.40 10.51
C ASP A 102 -19.87 2.89 9.35
N ASN A 103 -20.07 1.63 8.94
CA ASN A 103 -19.44 1.09 7.74
C ASN A 103 -19.91 1.80 6.48
N THR A 104 -21.21 2.05 6.34
CA THR A 104 -21.76 2.80 5.19
C THR A 104 -21.25 4.23 5.17
N ARG A 105 -21.26 4.95 6.30
CA ARG A 105 -20.74 6.33 6.39
C ARG A 105 -19.25 6.41 6.03
N SER A 106 -18.45 5.53 6.62
CA SER A 106 -17.00 5.49 6.36
C SER A 106 -16.71 5.05 4.92
N GLN A 107 -17.50 4.13 4.37
CA GLN A 107 -17.37 3.74 2.96
C GLN A 107 -17.67 4.89 2.02
N LYS A 108 -18.69 5.71 2.28
CA LYS A 108 -18.98 6.92 1.49
C LYS A 108 -17.78 7.89 1.48
N GLN A 109 -17.13 8.10 2.61
CA GLN A 109 -15.91 8.94 2.69
C GLN A 109 -14.75 8.36 1.88
N VAL A 110 -14.51 7.05 1.99
CA VAL A 110 -13.48 6.35 1.22
C VAL A 110 -13.75 6.46 -0.29
N SER A 111 -15.00 6.21 -0.71
CA SER A 111 -15.39 6.31 -2.13
C SER A 111 -15.26 7.74 -2.66
N ALA A 112 -15.65 8.75 -1.88
CA ALA A 112 -15.50 10.15 -2.26
C ALA A 112 -14.01 10.55 -2.39
N ALA A 113 -13.15 10.09 -1.48
CA ALA A 113 -11.71 10.32 -1.58
C ALA A 113 -11.10 9.63 -2.81
N ALA A 114 -11.53 8.39 -3.12
CA ALA A 114 -11.10 7.67 -4.30
C ALA A 114 -11.53 8.36 -5.61
N ALA A 115 -12.78 8.84 -5.66
CA ALA A 115 -13.28 9.61 -6.80
C ALA A 115 -12.46 10.89 -7.01
N ARG A 116 -12.17 11.64 -5.93
CA ARG A 116 -11.32 12.84 -5.98
C ARG A 116 -9.92 12.53 -6.53
N THR A 117 -9.28 11.45 -6.08
CA THR A 117 -7.98 11.01 -6.59
C THR A 117 -8.03 10.71 -8.09
N ARG A 118 -9.08 10.01 -8.56
CA ARG A 118 -9.27 9.73 -10.00
C ARG A 118 -9.47 11.00 -10.81
N SER A 119 -10.30 11.94 -10.34
CA SER A 119 -10.54 13.21 -11.03
C SER A 119 -9.26 14.05 -11.15
N LEU A 120 -8.45 14.12 -10.08
CA LEU A 120 -7.15 14.81 -10.12
C LEU A 120 -6.18 14.16 -11.11
N ALA A 121 -6.14 12.82 -11.17
CA ALA A 121 -5.31 12.09 -12.12
C ALA A 121 -5.77 12.27 -13.57
N GLN A 122 -7.08 12.33 -13.82
CA GLN A 122 -7.65 12.65 -15.13
C GLN A 122 -7.30 14.08 -15.54
N LEU A 123 -7.42 15.06 -14.63
CA LEU A 123 -7.06 16.44 -14.90
C LEU A 123 -5.56 16.59 -15.21
N TYR A 124 -4.71 15.83 -14.50
CA TYR A 124 -3.29 15.75 -14.81
C TYR A 124 -3.04 15.19 -16.23
N ASN A 125 -3.67 14.06 -16.59
CA ASN A 125 -3.52 13.47 -17.91
C ASN A 125 -4.00 14.42 -19.01
N TYR A 126 -5.13 15.11 -18.79
CA TYR A 126 -5.61 16.16 -19.69
C TYR A 126 -4.59 17.30 -19.83
N ASN A 127 -4.05 17.80 -18.72
CA ASN A 127 -3.02 18.86 -18.75
C ASN A 127 -1.78 18.41 -19.53
N ARG A 128 -1.35 17.18 -19.32
CA ARG A 128 -0.23 16.54 -20.03
C ARG A 128 -0.48 16.45 -21.54
N ASP A 129 -1.68 16.05 -21.95
CA ASP A 129 -2.03 15.95 -23.37
C ASP A 129 -1.97 17.33 -24.05
N ARG A 130 -2.38 18.40 -23.34
CA ARG A 130 -2.21 19.77 -23.80
C ARG A 130 -0.74 20.23 -23.85
N LEU A 131 0.10 19.79 -22.91
CA LEU A 131 1.54 20.03 -22.98
C LEU A 131 2.18 19.39 -24.21
N ILE A 132 1.75 18.19 -24.59
CA ILE A 132 2.22 17.48 -25.78
C ILE A 132 1.76 18.20 -27.06
N ALA A 133 0.52 18.67 -27.09
CA ALA A 133 0.02 19.48 -28.20
C ALA A 133 0.83 20.77 -28.40
N LEU A 134 1.27 21.40 -27.30
CA LEU A 134 2.10 22.61 -27.35
C LEU A 134 3.55 22.34 -27.77
N SER A 135 4.08 21.13 -27.58
CA SER A 135 5.47 20.74 -27.89
C SER A 135 5.64 20.03 -29.23
N ASP A 136 4.66 20.14 -30.13
CA ASP A 136 4.64 19.49 -31.44
C ASP A 136 4.86 17.96 -31.36
N GLY A 137 4.44 17.35 -30.25
CA GLY A 137 4.54 15.90 -30.04
C GLY A 137 5.88 15.38 -29.55
N GLU A 138 6.89 16.23 -29.28
CA GLU A 138 8.16 15.79 -28.69
C GLU A 138 7.97 15.32 -27.23
N PRO A 139 7.99 14.01 -26.95
CA PRO A 139 7.63 13.48 -25.63
C PRO A 139 8.80 13.48 -24.65
N SER A 140 10.02 13.72 -25.13
CA SER A 140 11.27 13.43 -24.40
C SER A 140 11.46 14.29 -23.15
N ASP A 141 10.77 15.43 -23.08
CA ASP A 141 10.85 16.41 -21.98
C ASP A 141 9.55 16.48 -21.14
N VAL A 142 8.55 15.64 -21.46
CA VAL A 142 7.20 15.72 -20.85
C VAL A 142 7.00 14.59 -19.85
N LEU A 143 6.48 14.94 -18.68
CA LEU A 143 6.10 14.02 -17.60
C LEU A 143 5.31 12.81 -18.13
N LYS A 144 5.38 11.66 -17.44
CA LYS A 144 4.69 10.43 -17.86
C LYS A 144 3.17 10.53 -17.65
N SER A 145 2.39 9.71 -18.36
CA SER A 145 0.94 9.59 -18.13
C SER A 145 0.67 8.76 -16.87
N ILE A 146 -0.38 9.09 -16.12
CA ILE A 146 -0.80 8.34 -14.94
C ILE A 146 -1.77 7.24 -15.37
N SER A 147 -1.43 5.98 -15.08
CA SER A 147 -2.36 4.86 -15.16
C SER A 147 -3.35 4.91 -14.00
N LEU A 148 -4.64 5.12 -14.30
CA LEU A 148 -5.70 5.18 -13.28
C LEU A 148 -5.87 3.87 -12.50
N LYS A 149 -5.36 2.76 -13.04
CA LYS A 149 -5.46 1.42 -12.42
C LYS A 149 -4.28 1.12 -11.51
N ASP A 150 -3.07 1.40 -11.98
CA ASP A 150 -1.84 0.91 -11.34
C ASP A 150 -1.15 2.00 -10.51
N ASP A 151 -1.12 3.24 -11.02
CA ASP A 151 -0.36 4.32 -10.39
C ASP A 151 -1.07 4.96 -9.18
N LEU A 152 -2.40 4.76 -9.07
CA LEU A 152 -3.20 5.29 -7.97
C LEU A 152 -3.19 4.41 -6.71
N LYS A 153 -2.46 3.28 -6.72
CA LYS A 153 -2.39 2.37 -5.58
C LYS A 153 -1.43 2.94 -4.52
N SER A 154 -1.94 3.12 -3.31
CA SER A 154 -1.12 3.53 -2.16
C SER A 154 -0.38 2.34 -1.56
N LYS A 155 0.88 2.56 -1.14
CA LYS A 155 1.62 1.59 -0.33
C LYS A 155 1.07 1.57 1.10
N ASN A 156 0.53 0.43 1.53
CA ASN A 156 0.10 0.25 2.91
C ASN A 156 1.30 0.01 3.85
N TRP A 157 1.83 1.08 4.41
CA TRP A 157 2.97 1.04 5.33
C TRP A 157 2.66 0.46 6.73
N ARG A 158 1.41 0.09 7.02
CA ARG A 158 1.01 -0.49 8.32
C ARG A 158 0.95 -2.02 8.32
N VAL A 159 0.92 -2.64 7.14
CA VAL A 159 0.87 -4.11 7.04
C VAL A 159 2.31 -4.64 6.98
N PRO A 160 2.65 -5.67 7.78
CA PRO A 160 3.97 -6.29 7.70
C PRO A 160 4.26 -6.78 6.28
N ARG A 161 5.52 -6.66 5.85
CA ARG A 161 5.94 -7.14 4.53
C ARG A 161 5.61 -8.63 4.36
N GLN A 162 4.96 -9.00 3.26
CA GLN A 162 4.70 -10.36 2.83
C GLN A 162 5.74 -10.82 1.79
N GLN A 163 5.83 -12.14 1.59
CA GLN A 163 6.70 -12.71 0.57
C GLN A 163 6.22 -12.29 -0.83
N GLY A 164 7.10 -11.72 -1.65
CA GLY A 164 6.77 -11.18 -2.98
C GLY A 164 6.77 -9.65 -3.02
N ASP A 165 6.70 -9.01 -1.86
CA ASP A 165 6.62 -7.56 -1.74
C ASP A 165 7.79 -6.78 -2.30
N SER A 166 8.97 -7.38 -2.30
CA SER A 166 10.19 -6.77 -2.84
C SER A 166 10.15 -6.58 -4.35
N ARG A 167 9.22 -7.25 -5.06
CA ARG A 167 9.08 -7.15 -6.53
C ARG A 167 8.13 -6.03 -6.96
N GLU A 168 7.45 -5.38 -6.02
CA GLU A 168 6.57 -4.26 -6.34
C GLU A 168 7.33 -2.94 -6.32
N GLU A 169 7.46 -2.36 -7.51
CA GLU A 169 7.99 -1.02 -7.69
C GLU A 169 6.94 0.02 -7.29
N CYS A 170 7.40 1.15 -6.76
CA CYS A 170 6.49 2.27 -6.50
C CYS A 170 6.04 2.86 -7.83
N ALA A 171 4.80 3.35 -7.90
CA ALA A 171 4.35 4.15 -9.03
C ALA A 171 5.33 5.32 -9.27
N TRP A 172 5.63 5.60 -10.54
CA TRP A 172 6.64 6.60 -10.94
C TRP A 172 6.34 7.99 -10.39
N ILE A 173 5.06 8.31 -10.12
CA ILE A 173 4.63 9.58 -9.53
C ILE A 173 5.40 9.91 -8.24
N TRP A 174 5.81 8.91 -7.46
CA TRP A 174 6.50 9.08 -6.18
C TRP A 174 7.98 9.47 -6.31
N THR A 175 8.59 9.27 -7.49
CA THR A 175 10.00 9.60 -7.76
C THR A 175 10.18 10.93 -8.49
N VAL A 176 9.08 11.59 -8.87
CA VAL A 176 9.12 12.86 -9.60
C VAL A 176 9.41 14.00 -8.64
N VAL A 177 10.48 14.74 -8.94
CA VAL A 177 10.86 15.98 -8.26
C VAL A 177 10.66 17.14 -9.24
N PRO A 178 10.06 18.27 -8.81
CA PRO A 178 9.90 19.43 -9.67
C PRO A 178 11.26 20.04 -10.10
N PRO A 179 11.41 20.54 -11.36
CA PRO A 179 12.65 21.07 -11.91
C PRO A 179 13.21 22.27 -11.17
N TRP A 180 12.37 23.02 -10.46
CA TRP A 180 12.76 24.18 -9.67
C TRP A 180 13.28 23.81 -8.27
N THR A 181 13.21 22.53 -7.89
CA THR A 181 13.84 22.04 -6.65
C THR A 181 15.34 21.96 -6.90
N SER A 182 16.15 22.51 -5.99
CA SER A 182 17.60 22.38 -6.17
C SER A 182 18.02 20.90 -6.08
N PRO A 183 19.06 20.46 -6.80
CA PRO A 183 19.54 19.08 -6.71
C PRO A 183 19.85 18.65 -5.27
N ALA A 184 20.41 19.57 -4.47
CA ALA A 184 20.71 19.32 -3.06
C ALA A 184 19.45 19.08 -2.20
N GLU A 185 18.37 19.84 -2.43
CA GLU A 185 17.09 19.63 -1.74
C GLU A 185 16.42 18.32 -2.17
N ALA A 186 16.48 17.99 -3.45
CA ALA A 186 15.96 16.73 -4.00
C ALA A 186 16.66 15.52 -3.38
N ASP A 187 18.00 15.54 -3.35
CA ASP A 187 18.82 14.48 -2.75
C ASP A 187 18.58 14.36 -1.25
N ALA A 188 18.49 15.48 -0.53
CA ALA A 188 18.19 15.49 0.91
C ALA A 188 16.83 14.86 1.21
N TRP A 189 15.81 15.18 0.41
CA TRP A 189 14.47 14.60 0.55
C TRP A 189 14.48 13.09 0.27
N GLN A 190 15.14 12.67 -0.82
CA GLN A 190 15.25 11.25 -1.18
C GLN A 190 15.97 10.44 -0.10
N LEU A 191 17.07 10.99 0.46
CA LEU A 191 17.78 10.38 1.58
C LEU A 191 16.92 10.23 2.82
N GLU A 192 16.04 11.19 3.13
CA GLU A 192 15.12 11.09 4.25
C GLU A 192 14.05 10.02 4.01
N VAL A 193 13.50 9.94 2.79
CA VAL A 193 12.57 8.88 2.40
C VAL A 193 13.22 7.50 2.54
N ASP A 194 14.42 7.32 2.02
CA ASP A 194 15.16 6.06 2.09
C ASP A 194 15.51 5.69 3.52
N ARG A 195 15.89 6.67 4.35
CA ARG A 195 16.15 6.49 5.78
C ARG A 195 14.92 5.96 6.51
N VAL A 196 13.75 6.57 6.32
CA VAL A 196 12.50 6.11 6.93
C VAL A 196 12.15 4.69 6.46
N GLN A 197 12.31 4.40 5.17
CA GLN A 197 12.08 3.05 4.64
C GLN A 197 13.03 2.02 5.24
N TRP A 198 14.30 2.38 5.39
CA TRP A 198 15.32 1.51 5.99
C TRP A 198 15.00 1.20 7.45
N PHE A 199 14.67 2.20 8.27
CA PHE A 199 14.31 1.98 9.67
C PHE A 199 13.10 1.05 9.81
N ARG A 200 12.06 1.23 8.98
CA ARG A 200 10.89 0.34 8.95
C ARG A 200 11.27 -1.09 8.57
N ALA A 201 12.01 -1.26 7.46
CA ALA A 201 12.45 -2.58 7.01
C ALA A 201 13.35 -3.29 8.04
N ARG A 202 14.23 -2.54 8.72
CA ARG A 202 15.08 -3.07 9.79
C ARG A 202 14.25 -3.49 11.01
N ALA A 203 13.25 -2.69 11.41
CA ALA A 203 12.34 -3.03 12.50
C ALA A 203 11.53 -4.29 12.17
N ASP A 204 10.99 -4.40 10.95
CA ASP A 204 10.28 -5.59 10.47
C ASP A 204 11.18 -6.83 10.49
N MET A 205 12.41 -6.71 9.99
CA MET A 205 13.38 -7.81 10.00
C MET A 205 13.71 -8.26 11.43
N THR A 206 13.86 -7.32 12.37
CA THR A 206 14.10 -7.61 13.79
C THR A 206 12.90 -8.34 14.40
N ARG A 207 11.68 -7.85 14.15
CA ARG A 207 10.44 -8.49 14.60
C ARG A 207 10.29 -9.91 14.04
N VAL A 208 10.56 -10.12 12.76
CA VAL A 208 10.49 -11.46 12.15
C VAL A 208 11.50 -12.40 12.79
N LYS A 209 12.72 -11.94 13.09
CA LYS A 209 13.71 -12.73 13.83
C LYS A 209 13.23 -13.10 15.23
N GLU A 210 12.59 -12.18 15.95
CA GLU A 210 11.98 -12.46 17.25
C GLU A 210 10.88 -13.53 17.14
N GLU A 211 10.00 -13.45 16.14
CA GLU A 211 8.95 -14.44 15.91
C GLU A 211 9.53 -15.84 15.59
N ILE A 212 10.62 -15.91 14.81
CA ILE A 212 11.36 -17.15 14.57
C ILE A 212 11.90 -17.72 15.89
N ASN A 213 12.55 -16.88 16.71
CA ASN A 213 13.08 -17.28 18.01
C ASN A 213 11.96 -17.78 18.95
N LYS A 214 10.81 -17.09 19.01
CA LYS A 214 9.63 -17.50 19.80
C LYS A 214 9.13 -18.88 19.34
N LEU A 215 8.96 -19.07 18.04
CA LEU A 215 8.48 -20.33 17.48
C LEU A 215 9.44 -21.49 17.80
N HIS A 216 10.76 -21.27 17.71
CA HIS A 216 11.76 -22.25 18.12
C HIS A 216 11.65 -22.61 19.61
N ALA A 217 11.45 -21.61 20.48
CA ALA A 217 11.27 -21.84 21.92
C ALA A 217 9.95 -22.59 22.21
N GLU A 218 8.87 -22.29 21.50
CA GLU A 218 7.58 -22.96 21.61
C GLU A 218 7.67 -24.44 21.19
N PHE A 219 8.32 -24.75 20.07
CA PHE A 219 8.56 -26.13 19.66
C PHE A 219 9.34 -26.94 20.70
N LYS A 220 10.42 -26.35 21.25
CA LYS A 220 11.18 -26.99 22.34
C LYS A 220 10.32 -27.27 23.55
N ARG A 221 9.56 -26.27 24.01
CA ARG A 221 8.68 -26.41 25.17
C ARG A 221 7.60 -27.47 24.91
N ALA A 222 7.08 -27.56 23.69
CA ALA A 222 6.12 -28.60 23.33
C ALA A 222 6.73 -30.01 23.43
N CYS A 223 7.93 -30.23 22.88
CA CYS A 223 8.64 -31.50 23.01
C CYS A 223 8.89 -31.88 24.48
N LEU A 224 9.44 -30.96 25.27
CA LEU A 224 9.70 -31.18 26.70
C LEU A 224 8.41 -31.38 27.50
N GLY A 225 7.33 -30.66 27.14
CA GLY A 225 6.02 -30.81 27.76
C GLY A 225 5.44 -32.20 27.52
N PHE A 226 5.52 -32.72 26.30
CA PHE A 226 5.09 -34.09 26.02
C PHE A 226 5.93 -35.14 26.74
N GLU A 227 7.25 -34.95 26.83
CA GLU A 227 8.13 -35.83 27.61
C GLU A 227 7.78 -35.81 29.10
N SER A 228 7.62 -34.61 29.69
CA SER A 228 7.22 -34.44 31.09
C SER A 228 5.86 -35.09 31.38
N MET A 229 4.91 -34.97 30.45
CA MET A 229 3.60 -35.62 30.58
C MET A 229 3.73 -37.14 30.51
N ALA A 230 4.55 -37.68 29.60
CA ALA A 230 4.80 -39.11 29.51
C ALA A 230 5.37 -39.66 30.82
N VAL A 231 6.41 -39.00 31.36
CA VAL A 231 7.02 -39.35 32.65
C VAL A 231 6.01 -39.30 33.79
N SER A 232 5.15 -38.28 33.82
CA SER A 232 4.11 -38.14 34.85
C SER A 232 3.09 -39.29 34.79
N TRP A 233 2.69 -39.69 33.58
CA TRP A 233 1.79 -40.85 33.39
C TRP A 233 2.46 -42.18 33.75
N ASP A 234 3.75 -42.36 33.47
CA ASP A 234 4.49 -43.54 33.93
C ASP A 234 4.60 -43.57 35.46
N ALA A 235 4.85 -42.43 36.09
CA ALA A 235 4.95 -42.33 37.55
C ALA A 235 3.66 -42.77 38.25
N CYS A 236 2.49 -42.47 37.66
CA CYS A 236 1.20 -42.96 38.16
C CYS A 236 1.13 -44.50 38.25
N THR A 237 1.89 -45.23 37.43
CA THR A 237 1.86 -46.71 37.45
C THR A 237 2.51 -47.33 38.69
N ALA A 238 3.31 -46.55 39.43
CA ALA A 238 4.01 -46.99 40.64
C ALA A 238 3.13 -46.97 41.90
N SER A 239 1.95 -46.35 41.87
CA SER A 239 1.05 -46.34 43.02
C SER A 239 0.36 -47.70 43.22
N SER A 240 0.37 -48.18 44.47
CA SER A 240 -0.21 -49.46 44.90
C SER A 240 -1.73 -49.48 44.83
N ASP A 241 -2.36 -48.30 44.87
CA ASP A 241 -3.80 -48.15 45.09
C ASP A 241 -4.61 -48.22 43.79
N LEU A 242 -3.93 -48.31 42.65
CA LEU A 242 -4.55 -48.37 41.33
C LEU A 242 -4.82 -49.80 40.87
N SER A 243 -6.00 -49.99 40.28
CA SER A 243 -6.36 -51.23 39.59
C SER A 243 -5.48 -51.48 38.36
N ASP A 244 -5.38 -52.73 37.94
CA ASP A 244 -4.59 -53.11 36.76
C ASP A 244 -5.07 -52.41 35.47
N GLY A 245 -6.38 -52.18 35.35
CA GLY A 245 -6.96 -51.41 34.24
C GLY A 245 -6.51 -49.94 34.24
N ALA A 246 -6.43 -49.31 35.42
CA ALA A 246 -5.95 -47.95 35.55
C ALA A 246 -4.44 -47.84 35.23
N LYS A 247 -3.64 -48.83 35.66
CA LYS A 247 -2.22 -48.94 35.32
C LYS A 247 -2.01 -49.11 33.80
N ALA A 248 -2.80 -49.96 33.16
CA ALA A 248 -2.75 -50.15 31.70
C ALA A 248 -3.12 -48.86 30.94
N TYR A 249 -4.13 -48.13 31.42
CA TYR A 249 -4.51 -46.85 30.84
C TYR A 249 -3.42 -45.79 30.98
N ALA A 250 -2.78 -45.69 32.15
CA ALA A 250 -1.67 -44.78 32.40
C ALA A 250 -0.49 -45.06 31.44
N LYS A 251 -0.10 -46.33 31.26
CA LYS A 251 0.92 -46.72 30.27
C LYS A 251 0.53 -46.31 28.84
N LYS A 252 -0.72 -46.57 28.44
CA LYS A 252 -1.25 -46.14 27.14
C LYS A 252 -1.14 -44.62 26.95
N LYS A 253 -1.39 -43.83 27.99
CA LYS A 253 -1.26 -42.37 27.94
C LYS A 253 0.19 -41.92 27.87
N ALA A 254 1.10 -42.56 28.60
CA ALA A 254 2.53 -42.30 28.49
C ALA A 254 3.02 -42.52 27.05
N ASP A 255 2.68 -43.65 26.43
CA ASP A 255 3.04 -43.95 25.04
C ASP A 255 2.43 -42.98 24.03
N MET A 256 1.19 -42.56 24.25
CA MET A 256 0.53 -41.52 23.43
C MET A 256 1.34 -40.21 23.46
N TYR A 257 1.74 -39.74 24.65
CA TYR A 257 2.53 -38.51 24.78
C TYR A 257 3.94 -38.64 24.19
N ARG A 258 4.61 -39.79 24.34
CA ARG A 258 5.88 -40.07 23.65
C ARG A 258 5.72 -39.97 22.13
N LYS A 259 4.63 -40.52 21.58
CA LYS A 259 4.32 -40.43 20.15
C LYS A 259 4.12 -38.99 19.71
N LEU A 260 3.36 -38.19 20.46
CA LEU A 260 3.16 -36.76 20.18
C LEU A 260 4.50 -35.98 20.23
N GLY A 261 5.36 -36.28 21.20
CA GLY A 261 6.72 -35.72 21.28
C GLY A 261 7.56 -36.02 20.04
N SER A 262 7.59 -37.28 19.59
CA SER A 262 8.33 -37.69 18.39
C SER A 262 7.81 -37.03 17.11
N GLN A 263 6.48 -36.89 16.98
CA GLN A 263 5.84 -36.22 15.85
C GLN A 263 6.16 -34.72 15.83
N CYS A 264 6.13 -34.08 16.99
CA CYS A 264 6.49 -32.67 17.14
C CYS A 264 7.96 -32.43 16.75
N ALA A 265 8.88 -33.28 17.22
CA ALA A 265 10.30 -33.20 16.87
C ALA A 265 10.55 -33.41 15.36
N ALA A 266 9.87 -34.37 14.74
CA ALA A 266 9.97 -34.59 13.29
C ALA A 266 9.41 -33.43 12.47
N ALA A 267 8.27 -32.86 12.88
CA ALA A 267 7.70 -31.68 12.23
C ALA A 267 8.63 -30.47 12.35
N PHE A 268 9.24 -30.27 13.52
CA PHE A 268 10.21 -29.21 13.76
C PHE A 268 11.46 -29.38 12.88
N ALA A 269 12.03 -30.58 12.81
CA ALA A 269 13.18 -30.89 11.97
C ALA A 269 12.90 -30.66 10.48
N LYS A 270 11.69 -30.99 10.00
CA LYS A 270 11.26 -30.75 8.62
C LYS A 270 11.09 -29.26 8.31
N ALA A 271 10.57 -28.48 9.25
CA ALA A 271 10.35 -27.04 9.06
C ALA A 271 11.67 -26.25 9.03
N ARG A 272 12.71 -26.75 9.72
CA ARG A 272 14.03 -26.11 9.76
C ARG A 272 14.78 -26.34 8.45
N LYS A 273 15.01 -25.27 7.68
CA LYS A 273 15.86 -25.30 6.47
C LYS A 273 17.37 -25.18 6.78
N ASP A 274 17.73 -24.78 7.99
CA ASP A 274 19.13 -24.51 8.35
C ASP A 274 19.86 -25.80 8.80
N PRO A 275 21.10 -26.02 8.32
CA PRO A 275 21.90 -27.19 8.69
C PRO A 275 22.48 -27.10 10.12
N GLY A 276 22.51 -25.92 10.74
CA GLY A 276 23.08 -25.70 12.08
C GLY A 276 22.05 -25.35 13.15
N GLU A 277 22.37 -25.65 14.42
CA GLU A 277 21.69 -25.12 15.62
C GLU A 277 21.92 -23.60 15.76
N LYS A 278 21.32 -22.80 14.87
CA LYS A 278 21.26 -21.36 15.07
C LYS A 278 20.07 -21.04 15.97
N TRP A 279 20.36 -20.93 17.26
CA TRP A 279 19.33 -20.75 18.29
C TRP A 279 18.87 -19.31 18.47
N ASP A 280 19.69 -18.35 18.06
CA ASP A 280 19.37 -16.94 18.21
C ASP A 280 19.59 -16.17 16.91
N TYR A 281 18.50 -15.83 16.24
CA TYR A 281 18.51 -14.99 15.04
C TYR A 281 18.62 -13.50 15.37
N SER A 282 18.45 -13.10 16.63
CA SER A 282 18.63 -11.73 17.11
C SER A 282 20.10 -11.39 17.34
N SER A 283 20.92 -12.37 17.73
CA SER A 283 22.38 -12.23 17.73
C SER A 283 22.89 -11.98 16.31
N VAL A 284 23.36 -10.76 16.06
CA VAL A 284 24.13 -10.46 14.85
C VAL A 284 25.46 -11.20 15.04
N SER A 285 25.71 -12.21 14.21
CA SER A 285 27.03 -12.83 14.18
C SER A 285 28.04 -11.73 13.87
N THR A 286 28.85 -11.36 14.86
CA THR A 286 29.89 -10.33 14.77
C THR A 286 30.97 -10.70 13.76
N ALA A 287 30.95 -11.92 13.23
CA ALA A 287 31.92 -12.44 12.29
C ALA A 287 31.82 -11.88 10.85
N HIS A 288 30.82 -11.06 10.50
CA HIS A 288 30.63 -10.58 9.11
C HIS A 288 30.26 -9.08 8.97
N LEU A 289 30.53 -8.26 9.99
CA LEU A 289 30.43 -6.81 9.80
C LEU A 289 31.60 -6.33 8.92
N PRO A 290 31.36 -5.69 7.75
CA PRO A 290 32.44 -5.05 7.02
C PRO A 290 33.02 -3.94 7.89
N THR A 291 34.35 -3.95 8.03
CA THR A 291 35.19 -3.14 8.93
C THR A 291 35.04 -1.61 8.76
N LYS A 292 34.17 -1.12 7.87
CA LYS A 292 34.01 0.30 7.55
C LYS A 292 32.94 1.02 8.39
N PHE A 293 32.15 0.34 9.22
CA PHE A 293 31.09 0.98 10.03
C PHE A 293 31.46 1.26 11.50
N THR A 294 32.67 0.91 11.95
CA THR A 294 33.10 1.09 13.35
C THR A 294 33.89 2.38 13.60
N GLN A 295 34.01 3.29 12.63
CA GLN A 295 34.80 4.54 12.78
C GLN A 295 33.97 5.82 12.95
N GLY A 296 32.68 5.73 13.30
CA GLY A 296 31.80 6.91 13.43
C GLY A 296 31.13 7.12 14.78
N LEU A 297 31.60 6.46 15.84
CA LEU A 297 31.08 6.62 17.20
C LEU A 297 32.25 6.72 18.20
N GLU A 298 33.00 7.81 18.11
CA GLU A 298 33.71 8.46 19.22
C GLU A 298 33.49 9.97 19.12
#